data_AF-A0A149ZV13-F1
#
_entry.id   AF-A0A149ZV13-F1
#
_cell.length_a   1.000
_cell.length_b   1.000
_cell.length_c   1.000
_cell.angle_alpha   90.00
_cell.angle_beta   90.00
_cell.angle_gamma   90.00
#
_symmetry.space_group_name_H-M   'P 1'
#
loop_
_entity.id
_entity.type
_entity.pdbx_description
1 polymer ?
#
loop_
_entity_poly.entity_id
_entity_poly.type
_entity_poly.pdbx_seq_one_letter_code
_entity_poly.pdbx_strand_id
1 'polypeptide(L)'
;MRLLEDHVRGTGLTASPYILFMDDDIAIEPDSILRALAVSRFAKAPMLVGGQMLSLQERAHLHTMGEAVDQSTFMWTAAPFSGYDHDFAAHPLTDTEHSRNLHRVVDVDFNGWSTSTSTGGGCA
;
A
#
# COMPACT_ATOMS: atom_id res chain seq x y z
N MET A 1 20.92 4.83 -1.39
CA MET A 1 20.10 5.44 -0.32
C MET A 1 20.68 6.73 0.25
N ARG A 2 22.01 6.93 0.33
CA ARG A 2 22.62 8.22 0.78
C ARG A 2 22.29 9.45 -0.08
N LEU A 3 22.05 9.27 -1.38
CA LEU A 3 21.87 10.39 -2.31
C LEU A 3 20.50 11.09 -2.19
N LEU A 4 19.49 10.41 -1.60
CA LEU A 4 18.17 11.00 -1.34
C LEU A 4 18.17 11.84 -0.06
N GLU A 5 18.96 11.45 0.94
CA GLU A 5 19.06 12.16 2.23
C GLU A 5 19.75 13.52 2.10
N ASP A 6 20.78 13.60 1.25
CA ASP A 6 21.55 14.83 1.06
C ASP A 6 20.77 15.88 0.23
N HIS A 7 19.87 15.45 -0.65
CA HIS A 7 19.04 16.37 -1.43
C HIS A 7 17.95 17.04 -0.56
N VAL A 8 17.36 16.29 0.38
CA VAL A 8 16.34 16.82 1.30
C VAL A 8 16.91 17.87 2.25
N ARG A 9 18.20 17.77 2.64
CA ARG A 9 18.84 18.74 3.55
C ARG A 9 19.20 20.08 2.89
N GLY A 10 19.30 20.15 1.57
CA GLY A 10 19.70 21.35 0.82
C GLY A 10 18.54 22.19 0.28
N THR A 11 17.37 21.58 0.14
CA THR A 11 16.12 22.24 -0.24
C THR A 11 15.39 22.65 1.03
N GLY A 12 14.81 23.85 1.12
CA GLY A 12 14.00 24.30 2.28
C GLY A 12 12.68 23.53 2.48
N LEU A 13 12.69 22.22 2.29
CA LEU A 13 11.58 21.31 2.50
C LEU A 13 11.46 21.02 4.00
N THR A 14 10.21 21.03 4.44
CA THR A 14 9.79 20.70 5.80
C THR A 14 10.48 19.45 6.32
N ALA A 15 10.98 19.48 7.55
CA ALA A 15 11.60 18.34 8.25
C ALA A 15 10.57 17.24 8.58
N SER A 16 9.93 16.67 7.57
CA SER A 16 8.99 15.56 7.72
C SER A 16 9.76 14.24 7.72
N PRO A 17 9.61 13.40 8.76
CA PRO A 17 10.19 12.07 8.76
C PRO A 17 9.44 11.08 7.86
N TYR A 18 8.36 11.49 7.19
CA TYR A 18 7.57 10.65 6.29
C TYR A 18 7.42 11.30 4.92
N ILE A 19 7.53 10.49 3.87
CA ILE A 19 7.19 10.87 2.50
C ILE A 19 5.99 10.03 2.09
N LEU A 20 4.88 10.70 1.76
CA LEU A 20 3.66 10.10 1.24
C LEU A 20 3.58 10.38 -0.26
N PHE A 21 3.58 9.32 -1.04
CA PHE A 21 3.37 9.34 -2.47
C PHE A 21 1.89 9.10 -2.77
N MET A 22 1.33 9.97 -3.61
CA MET A 22 -0.06 9.96 -4.04
C MET A 22 -0.14 10.38 -5.51
N ASP A 23 -1.08 9.78 -6.24
CA ASP A 23 -1.41 10.20 -7.61
C ASP A 23 -2.37 11.40 -7.61
N ASP A 24 -2.50 12.10 -8.75
CA ASP A 24 -3.33 13.31 -8.90
C ASP A 24 -4.80 13.02 -9.25
N ASP A 25 -5.11 11.78 -9.67
CA ASP A 25 -6.42 11.34 -10.17
C ASP A 25 -7.15 10.35 -9.25
N ILE A 26 -6.80 10.34 -7.96
CA ILE A 26 -7.41 9.46 -6.94
C ILE A 26 -8.47 10.17 -6.09
N ALA A 27 -9.52 9.43 -5.75
CA ALA A 27 -10.46 9.82 -4.70
C ALA A 27 -9.98 9.27 -3.36
N ILE A 28 -9.43 10.13 -2.51
CA ILE A 28 -8.85 9.71 -1.23
C ILE A 28 -9.87 9.67 -0.10
N GLU A 29 -9.83 8.60 0.69
CA GLU A 29 -10.47 8.51 1.99
C GLU A 29 -9.48 9.02 3.06
N PRO A 30 -9.73 10.14 3.75
CA PRO A 30 -8.73 10.76 4.63
C PRO A 30 -8.25 9.89 5.80
N ASP A 31 -9.09 8.99 6.32
CA ASP A 31 -8.71 8.07 7.40
C ASP A 31 -7.65 7.05 6.93
N SER A 32 -7.62 6.70 5.64
CA SER A 32 -6.59 5.83 5.06
C SER A 32 -5.16 6.36 5.26
N ILE A 33 -4.95 7.69 5.18
CA ILE A 33 -3.66 8.32 5.47
C ILE A 33 -3.30 8.16 6.94
N LEU A 34 -4.27 8.37 7.84
CA LEU A 34 -4.05 8.24 9.27
C LEU A 34 -3.69 6.80 9.66
N ARG A 35 -4.31 5.80 9.01
CA ARG A 35 -3.95 4.38 9.18
C ARG A 35 -2.54 4.09 8.67
N ALA A 36 -2.19 4.56 7.47
CA ALA A 36 -0.83 4.39 6.94
C ALA A 36 0.23 5.04 7.84
N LEU A 37 -0.05 6.24 8.38
CA LEU A 37 0.81 6.92 9.34
C LEU A 37 0.88 6.17 10.67
N ALA A 38 -0.22 5.63 11.18
CA ALA A 38 -0.23 4.85 12.41
C ALA A 38 0.64 3.59 12.27
N VAL A 39 0.48 2.82 11.18
CA VAL A 39 1.32 1.65 10.89
C VAL A 39 2.79 2.06 10.80
N SER A 40 3.08 3.15 10.08
CA SER A 40 4.45 3.69 9.95
C SER A 40 5.07 4.05 11.30
N ARG A 41 4.30 4.63 12.22
CA ARG A 41 4.76 5.03 13.56
C ARG A 41 4.98 3.85 14.52
N PHE A 42 4.19 2.78 14.38
CA PHE A 42 4.26 1.60 15.26
C PHE A 42 5.05 0.43 14.65
N ALA A 43 5.66 0.62 13.47
CA ALA A 43 6.50 -0.38 12.84
C ALA A 43 7.76 -0.65 13.68
N LYS A 44 8.13 -1.94 13.81
CA LYS A 44 9.31 -2.37 14.59
C LYS A 44 10.63 -1.90 13.97
N ALA A 45 10.64 -1.68 12.67
CA ALA A 45 11.79 -1.23 11.89
C ALA A 45 11.27 -0.40 10.71
N PRO A 46 12.12 0.47 10.10
CA PRO A 46 11.73 1.24 8.93
C PRO A 46 11.23 0.33 7.79
N MET A 47 10.05 0.62 7.26
CA MET A 47 9.42 -0.14 6.18
C MET A 47 8.55 0.76 5.29
N LEU A 48 8.23 0.27 4.10
CA LEU A 48 7.26 0.90 3.22
C LEU A 48 5.85 0.48 3.63
N VAL A 49 4.96 1.45 3.77
CA VAL A 49 3.55 1.22 4.11
C VAL A 49 2.70 1.66 2.93
N GLY A 50 2.06 0.69 2.28
CA GLY A 50 1.19 0.90 1.12
C GLY A 50 -0.29 0.95 1.49
N GLY A 51 -1.09 1.64 0.68
CA GLY A 51 -2.54 1.51 0.65
C GLY A 51 -2.99 0.57 -0.47
N GLN A 52 -4.17 -0.02 -0.30
CA GLN A 52 -4.82 -0.82 -1.35
C GLN A 52 -5.61 0.09 -2.30
N MET A 53 -5.71 -0.34 -3.57
CA MET A 53 -6.41 0.40 -4.61
C MET A 53 -7.80 -0.18 -4.86
N LEU A 54 -8.83 0.65 -4.72
CA LEU A 54 -10.18 0.36 -5.17
C LEU A 54 -10.40 0.95 -6.57
N SER A 55 -11.18 0.25 -7.39
CA SER A 55 -11.52 0.71 -8.73
C SER A 55 -12.36 1.99 -8.68
N LEU A 56 -11.93 3.05 -9.37
CA LEU A 56 -12.65 4.34 -9.38
C LEU A 56 -13.99 4.26 -10.12
N GLN A 57 -14.07 3.39 -11.14
CA GLN A 57 -15.28 3.14 -11.93
C GLN A 57 -16.30 2.28 -11.16
N GLU A 58 -15.82 1.36 -10.32
CA GLU A 58 -16.61 0.43 -9.52
C GLU A 58 -16.12 0.45 -8.08
N ARG A 59 -16.62 1.40 -7.28
CA ARG A 59 -16.04 1.72 -5.95
C ARG A 59 -16.08 0.60 -4.91
N ALA A 60 -16.82 -0.47 -5.17
CA ALA A 60 -16.87 -1.66 -4.31
C ALA A 60 -15.84 -2.73 -4.70
N HIS A 61 -15.12 -2.55 -5.81
CA HIS A 61 -14.18 -3.53 -6.33
C HIS A 61 -12.76 -3.24 -5.87
N LEU A 62 -12.14 -4.24 -5.26
CA LEU A 62 -10.74 -4.22 -4.87
C LEU A 62 -9.87 -4.73 -6.01
N HIS A 63 -8.90 -3.92 -6.43
CA HIS A 63 -8.00 -4.28 -7.52
C HIS A 63 -7.22 -5.57 -7.21
N THR A 64 -6.57 -5.65 -6.06
CA THR A 64 -5.91 -6.84 -5.52
C THR A 64 -5.57 -6.60 -4.05
N MET A 65 -5.44 -7.66 -3.24
CA MET A 65 -4.94 -7.53 -1.87
C MET A 65 -3.45 -7.20 -1.81
N GLY A 66 -2.70 -7.57 -2.85
CA GLY A 66 -1.26 -7.43 -2.90
C GLY A 66 -0.66 -7.98 -4.19
N GLU A 67 0.50 -7.45 -4.56
CA GLU A 67 1.24 -7.84 -5.76
C GLU A 67 2.63 -8.35 -5.41
N ALA A 68 3.07 -9.36 -6.15
CA ALA A 68 4.37 -9.99 -5.99
C ALA A 68 5.05 -10.13 -7.36
N VAL A 69 6.37 -10.26 -7.38
CA VAL A 69 7.13 -10.51 -8.61
C VAL A 69 7.36 -12.00 -8.73
N ASP A 70 6.82 -12.62 -9.78
CA ASP A 70 7.17 -14.00 -10.11
C ASP A 70 8.62 -14.06 -10.59
N GLN A 71 9.50 -14.62 -9.77
CA GLN A 71 10.93 -14.72 -10.08
C GLN A 71 11.24 -15.65 -11.26
N SER A 72 10.31 -16.53 -11.65
CA SER A 72 10.52 -17.47 -12.77
C SER A 72 10.34 -16.81 -14.14
N THR A 73 9.42 -15.84 -14.23
CA THR A 73 9.09 -15.11 -15.46
C THR A 73 9.51 -13.64 -15.40
N PHE A 74 9.94 -13.17 -14.23
CA PHE A 74 10.25 -11.77 -13.91
C PHE A 74 9.09 -10.82 -14.26
N MET A 75 7.86 -11.28 -14.05
CA MET A 75 6.64 -10.53 -14.32
C MET A 75 5.86 -10.30 -13.01
N TRP A 76 5.18 -9.16 -12.91
CA TRP A 76 4.29 -8.91 -11.78
C TRP A 76 3.07 -9.83 -11.84
N THR A 77 2.63 -10.30 -10.69
CA THR A 77 1.47 -11.17 -10.53
C THR A 77 0.75 -10.85 -9.23
N ALA A 78 -0.49 -11.30 -9.08
CA ALA A 78 -1.16 -11.29 -7.79
C ALA A 78 -0.32 -12.10 -6.79
N ALA A 79 -0.19 -11.57 -5.58
CA ALA A 79 0.47 -12.27 -4.50
C ALA A 79 -0.23 -13.61 -4.20
N PRO A 80 0.47 -14.60 -3.63
CA PRO A 80 -0.13 -15.90 -3.30
C PRO A 80 -1.40 -15.72 -2.47
N PHE A 81 -2.46 -16.42 -2.86
CA PHE A 81 -3.80 -16.31 -2.24
C PHE A 81 -4.46 -14.93 -2.39
N SER A 82 -3.97 -14.04 -3.24
CA SER A 82 -4.70 -12.86 -3.69
C SER A 82 -5.40 -13.14 -5.03
N GLY A 83 -6.62 -12.62 -5.17
CA GLY A 83 -7.33 -12.55 -6.45
C GLY A 83 -7.38 -11.10 -6.95
N TYR A 84 -7.56 -10.93 -8.25
CA TYR A 84 -7.86 -9.63 -8.83
C TYR A 84 -9.37 -9.35 -8.78
N ASP A 85 -9.73 -8.08 -8.64
CA ASP A 85 -11.08 -7.55 -8.82
C ASP A 85 -12.15 -8.19 -7.91
N HIS A 86 -11.94 -8.10 -6.59
CA HIS A 86 -12.91 -8.61 -5.61
C HIS A 86 -14.01 -7.59 -5.35
N ASP A 87 -15.26 -7.92 -5.69
CA ASP A 87 -16.44 -7.09 -5.41
C ASP A 87 -16.98 -7.30 -3.98
N PHE A 88 -16.84 -6.28 -3.12
CA PHE A 88 -17.39 -6.29 -1.78
C PHE A 88 -18.92 -6.16 -1.72
N ALA A 89 -19.57 -5.67 -2.78
CA ALA A 89 -21.03 -5.54 -2.83
C ALA A 89 -21.71 -6.89 -3.08
N ALA A 90 -21.20 -7.69 -4.02
CA ALA A 90 -21.66 -9.06 -4.25
C ALA A 90 -21.13 -10.05 -3.20
N HIS A 91 -19.85 -9.91 -2.80
CA HIS A 91 -19.15 -10.85 -1.92
C HIS A 91 -18.62 -10.11 -0.68
N PRO A 92 -19.45 -9.93 0.37
CA PRO A 92 -19.02 -9.27 1.58
C PRO A 92 -17.89 -10.05 2.27
N LEU A 93 -17.14 -9.40 3.16
CA LEU A 93 -16.03 -10.03 3.91
C LEU A 93 -16.47 -11.25 4.76
N THR A 94 -17.75 -11.30 5.13
CA THR A 94 -18.35 -12.42 5.86
C THR A 94 -18.62 -13.65 5.00
N ASP A 95 -18.55 -13.53 3.67
CA ASP A 95 -18.70 -14.65 2.74
C ASP A 95 -17.51 -15.61 2.88
N THR A 96 -17.77 -16.78 3.44
CA THR A 96 -16.74 -17.79 3.71
C THR A 96 -16.27 -18.54 2.47
N GLU A 97 -16.96 -18.40 1.34
CA GLU A 97 -16.62 -19.08 0.09
C GLU A 97 -15.74 -18.17 -0.79
N HIS A 98 -16.22 -16.97 -1.10
CA HIS A 98 -15.55 -16.06 -2.03
C HIS A 98 -14.52 -15.15 -1.34
N SER A 99 -14.77 -14.74 -0.09
CA SER A 99 -13.90 -13.80 0.64
C SER A 99 -12.90 -14.50 1.57
N ARG A 100 -12.84 -15.84 1.57
CA ARG A 100 -11.99 -16.63 2.48
C ARG A 100 -10.52 -16.22 2.44
N ASN A 101 -10.04 -15.92 1.24
CA ASN A 101 -8.64 -15.59 1.02
C ASN A 101 -8.28 -14.20 1.56
N LEU A 102 -9.25 -13.29 1.69
CA LEU A 102 -9.06 -11.93 2.23
C LEU A 102 -8.78 -11.90 3.74
N HIS A 103 -9.04 -12.99 4.46
CA HIS A 103 -8.75 -13.13 5.89
C HIS A 103 -7.28 -13.48 6.19
N ARG A 104 -6.47 -13.69 5.15
CA ARG A 104 -5.05 -14.02 5.29
C ARG A 104 -4.22 -12.74 5.24
N VAL A 105 -3.13 -12.73 6.00
CA VAL A 105 -2.06 -11.75 5.76
C VAL A 105 -1.38 -12.15 4.46
N VAL A 106 -1.36 -11.22 3.51
CA VAL A 106 -0.75 -11.41 2.19
C VAL A 106 0.58 -10.67 2.19
N ASP A 107 1.68 -11.42 2.03
CA ASP A 107 3.01 -10.85 1.87
C ASP A 107 3.17 -10.32 0.44
N VAL A 108 3.73 -9.11 0.32
CA VAL A 108 3.87 -8.38 -0.96
C VAL A 108 5.32 -7.97 -1.19
N ASP A 109 5.75 -7.98 -2.45
CA ASP A 109 7.11 -7.54 -2.82
C ASP A 109 7.16 -6.03 -3.08
N PHE A 110 6.04 -5.45 -3.53
CA PHE A 110 5.92 -4.02 -3.80
C PHE A 110 4.48 -3.55 -3.58
N ASN A 111 4.30 -2.23 -3.47
CA ASN A 111 3.00 -1.60 -3.60
C ASN A 111 3.04 -0.59 -4.75
N GLY A 112 1.89 -0.37 -5.39
CA GLY A 112 1.72 0.72 -6.34
C GLY A 112 2.08 2.08 -5.73
N TRP A 113 2.61 2.99 -6.55
CA TRP A 113 3.00 4.33 -6.11
C TRP A 113 1.80 5.14 -5.58
N SER A 114 0.58 4.84 -6.06
CA SER A 114 -0.67 5.57 -5.80
C SER A 114 -0.98 5.86 -4.33
N THR A 115 -0.59 4.97 -3.42
CA THR A 115 -0.57 5.25 -1.98
C THR A 115 0.61 4.51 -1.35
N SER A 116 1.76 5.17 -1.25
CA SER A 116 2.93 4.59 -0.58
C SER A 116 3.57 5.60 0.36
N THR A 117 3.74 5.20 1.63
CA THR A 117 4.43 5.98 2.64
C THR A 117 5.76 5.32 2.94
N SER A 118 6.86 6.08 2.88
CA SER A 118 8.14 5.64 3.39
C SER A 118 8.36 6.21 4.79
N THR A 119 8.70 5.34 5.74
CA THR A 119 9.24 5.76 7.03
C THR A 119 10.68 6.21 6.83
N GLY A 120 10.96 7.51 6.93
CA GLY A 120 12.31 8.01 7.12
C GLY A 120 12.82 7.58 8.49
N GLY A 121 14.03 7.03 8.54
CA GLY A 121 14.66 6.54 9.76
C GLY A 121 14.95 7.66 10.77
N GLY A 122 13.95 8.02 11.56
CA GLY A 122 14.08 8.74 12.81
C GLY A 122 13.52 7.86 13.92
N CYS A 123 14.38 7.13 14.62
CA CYS A 123 13.99 6.35 15.80
C CYS A 123 13.32 7.26 16.85
N ALA A 124 12.22 6.73 17.40
CA ALA A 124 11.55 7.00 18.69
C ALA A 124 11.82 8.33 19.42
#